data_AF-A0A818HKE0-F1
#
_entry.id   AF-A0A818HKE0-F1
#
_cell.length_a   1.000
_cell.length_b   1.000
_cell.length_c   1.000
_cell.angle_alpha   90.00
_cell.angle_beta   90.00
_cell.angle_gamma   90.00
#
_symmetry.space_group_name_H-M   'P 1'
#
loop_
_entity.id
_entity.type
_entity.pdbx_description
1 polymer ?
#
loop_
_entity_poly.entity_id
_entity_poly.type
_entity_poly.pdbx_seq_one_letter_code
_entity_poly.pdbx_strand_id
1 'polypeptide(L)'
;MYPVKKEYKDVLFDGFSKEEKGRYKYLNIRKQIQPEHKYQYPVSNTMEYGWKLGETGQQFKAPTYARGKIVEESFYRRNGVFE
;
A
#
# COMPACT_ATOMS: atom_id res chain seq x y z
N MET A 1 6.54 -14.15 12.96
CA MET A 1 6.26 -13.96 11.51
C MET A 1 5.87 -15.30 10.93
N TYR A 2 4.78 -15.39 10.17
CA TYR A 2 4.31 -16.67 9.65
C TYR A 2 5.27 -17.24 8.59
N PRO A 3 5.42 -18.58 8.51
CA PRO A 3 6.18 -19.23 7.46
C PRO A 3 5.70 -18.81 6.07
N VAL A 4 6.65 -18.61 5.16
CA VAL A 4 6.34 -18.24 3.78
C VAL A 4 5.97 -19.49 3.00
N LYS A 5 4.88 -19.42 2.22
CA LYS A 5 4.48 -20.52 1.33
C LYS A 5 5.61 -20.88 0.35
N LYS A 6 5.72 -22.16 0.02
CA LYS A 6 6.77 -22.70 -0.84
C LYS A 6 6.84 -21.99 -2.19
N GLU A 7 5.67 -21.76 -2.82
CA GLU A 7 5.54 -21.04 -4.10
C GLU A 7 6.27 -19.69 -4.14
N TYR A 8 6.22 -18.91 -3.05
CA TYR A 8 6.92 -17.62 -2.99
C TYR A 8 8.40 -17.78 -2.68
N LYS A 9 8.76 -18.82 -1.92
CA LYS A 9 10.15 -19.10 -1.56
C LYS A 9 10.96 -19.56 -2.78
N ASP A 10 10.33 -20.29 -3.69
CA ASP A 10 10.97 -20.79 -4.92
C ASP A 10 11.40 -19.61 -5.83
N VAL A 11 10.62 -18.52 -5.86
CA VAL A 11 10.95 -17.29 -6.60
C VAL A 11 12.19 -16.58 -6.06
N LEU A 12 12.58 -16.80 -4.80
CA LEU A 12 13.68 -16.07 -4.16
C LEU A 12 15.03 -16.27 -4.88
N PHE A 13 15.23 -17.46 -5.47
CA PHE A 13 16.47 -17.88 -6.11
C PHE A 13 16.34 -18.05 -7.63
N ASP A 14 15.23 -17.62 -8.21
CA ASP A 14 15.00 -17.66 -9.65
C ASP A 14 15.64 -16.44 -10.34
N GLY A 15 16.87 -16.58 -10.84
CA GLY A 15 17.56 -15.54 -11.61
C GLY A 15 18.10 -14.35 -10.79
N PHE A 16 18.39 -13.23 -11.47
CA PHE A 16 19.05 -12.06 -10.88
C PHE A 16 18.10 -10.88 -10.66
N SER A 17 18.30 -10.15 -9.56
CA SER A 17 17.51 -8.96 -9.22
C SER A 17 17.60 -7.84 -10.27
N LYS A 18 18.72 -7.74 -11.00
CA LYS A 18 18.92 -6.71 -12.05
C LYS A 18 17.94 -6.90 -13.23
N GLU A 19 17.52 -8.13 -13.47
CA GLU A 19 16.53 -8.49 -14.50
C GLU A 19 15.10 -8.54 -13.94
N GLU A 20 14.88 -7.91 -12.78
CA GLU A 20 13.60 -7.93 -12.06
C GLU A 20 13.13 -9.33 -11.62
N LYS A 21 14.06 -10.28 -11.50
CA LYS A 21 13.79 -11.65 -11.03
C LYS A 21 14.30 -11.88 -9.61
N GLY A 22 14.19 -13.11 -9.13
CA GLY A 22 14.77 -13.54 -7.85
C GLY A 22 14.23 -12.76 -6.67
N ARG A 23 15.17 -12.20 -5.88
CA ARG A 23 14.87 -11.40 -4.68
C ARG A 23 14.02 -10.18 -4.97
N TYR A 24 14.20 -9.52 -6.12
CA TYR A 24 13.39 -8.35 -6.49
C TYR A 24 11.92 -8.73 -6.60
N LYS A 25 11.64 -9.77 -7.39
CA LYS A 25 10.29 -10.32 -7.58
C LYS A 25 9.70 -10.83 -6.26
N TYR A 26 10.50 -11.54 -5.46
CA TYR A 26 10.09 -11.99 -4.13
C TYR A 26 9.62 -10.84 -3.23
N LEU A 27 10.40 -9.76 -3.14
CA LEU A 27 10.05 -8.61 -2.31
C LEU A 27 8.77 -7.92 -2.81
N ASN A 28 8.61 -7.77 -4.13
CA ASN A 28 7.40 -7.19 -4.72
C ASN A 28 6.15 -8.01 -4.39
N ILE A 29 6.21 -9.33 -4.51
CA ILE A 29 5.11 -10.21 -4.13
C ILE A 29 4.83 -10.10 -2.62
N ARG A 30 5.89 -10.10 -1.81
CA ARG A 30 5.77 -10.01 -0.34
C ARG A 30 5.21 -8.66 0.11
N LYS A 31 5.39 -7.58 -0.65
CA LYS A 31 4.84 -6.26 -0.37
C LYS A 31 3.32 -6.19 -0.51
N GLN A 32 2.73 -7.01 -1.38
CA GLN A 32 1.27 -7.03 -1.61
C GLN A 32 0.48 -7.64 -0.43
N ILE A 33 1.15 -8.46 0.39
CA ILE A 33 0.53 -9.08 1.57
C ILE A 33 0.55 -8.08 2.72
N GLN A 34 -0.64 -7.79 3.25
CA GLN A 34 -0.81 -6.93 4.42
C GLN A 34 0.01 -7.42 5.62
N PRO A 35 0.61 -6.52 6.42
CA PRO A 35 1.40 -6.87 7.60
C PRO A 35 0.68 -7.81 8.58
N GLU A 36 -0.63 -7.63 8.76
CA GLU A 36 -1.50 -8.42 9.64
C GLU A 36 -1.54 -9.91 9.29
N HIS A 37 -1.38 -10.23 8.00
CA HIS A 37 -1.30 -11.62 7.53
C HIS A 37 0.11 -12.19 7.53
N LYS A 38 1.13 -11.35 7.78
CA LYS A 38 2.55 -11.73 7.77
C LYS A 38 3.11 -11.90 9.18
N TYR A 39 2.65 -11.09 10.13
CA TYR A 39 3.08 -11.12 11.52
C TYR A 39 1.92 -11.47 12.44
N GLN A 40 2.23 -12.16 13.54
CA GLN A 40 1.23 -12.54 14.53
C GLN A 40 0.84 -11.35 15.43
N TYR A 41 1.75 -10.38 15.57
CA TYR A 41 1.61 -9.17 16.36
C TYR A 41 2.37 -8.01 15.67
N PRO A 42 2.01 -6.75 15.92
CA PRO A 42 2.74 -5.60 15.40
C PRO A 42 4.17 -5.61 15.97
N VAL A 43 5.17 -5.55 15.08
CA VAL A 43 6.59 -5.66 15.49
C VAL A 43 7.17 -4.30 15.89
N SER A 44 6.58 -3.21 15.41
CA SER A 44 6.98 -1.84 15.71
C SER A 44 5.80 -1.01 16.20
N ASN A 45 6.09 0.06 16.95
CA ASN A 45 5.08 1.02 17.41
C ASN A 45 4.31 1.64 16.24
N THR A 46 4.96 1.85 15.10
CA THR A 46 4.28 2.36 13.89
C THR A 46 3.27 1.36 13.32
N MET A 47 3.52 0.05 13.43
CA MET A 47 2.56 -0.97 13.02
C MET A 47 1.38 -1.03 13.98
N GLU A 48 1.59 -0.77 15.28
CA GLU A 48 0.54 -0.79 16.30
C GLU A 48 -0.60 0.18 15.96
N TYR A 49 -0.29 1.41 15.55
CA TYR A 49 -1.30 2.40 15.14
C TYR A 49 -2.17 1.94 13.96
N GLY A 50 -1.59 1.22 13.00
CA GLY A 50 -2.28 0.77 11.80
C GLY A 50 -2.84 -0.65 11.88
N TRP A 51 -2.56 -1.38 12.96
CA TRP A 51 -2.79 -2.81 13.04
C TRP A 51 -4.28 -3.13 12.99
N LYS A 52 -4.70 -3.90 11.98
CA LYS A 52 -6.11 -4.34 11.82
C LYS A 52 -7.11 -3.17 11.74
N LEU A 53 -6.68 -1.99 11.29
CA LEU A 53 -7.53 -0.81 11.18
C LEU A 53 -8.78 -1.05 10.29
N GLY A 54 -8.66 -1.93 9.30
CA GLY A 54 -9.79 -2.34 8.45
C GLY A 54 -10.85 -3.19 9.17
N GLU A 55 -10.49 -3.94 10.22
CA GLU A 55 -11.41 -4.76 11.02
C GLU A 55 -12.22 -3.92 12.01
N THR A 56 -11.66 -2.80 12.49
CA THR A 56 -12.32 -1.88 13.43
C THR A 56 -13.59 -1.22 12.88
N GLY A 57 -13.95 -1.43 11.61
CA GLY A 57 -15.20 -0.97 11.02
C GLY A 57 -15.30 0.54 10.89
N GLN A 58 -14.20 1.28 11.13
CA GLN A 58 -14.14 2.72 10.95
C GLN A 58 -14.16 3.03 9.45
N GLN A 59 -15.36 3.13 8.91
CA GLN A 59 -15.60 3.59 7.56
C GLN A 59 -15.17 5.05 7.50
N PHE A 60 -14.06 5.34 6.81
CA PHE A 60 -13.70 6.70 6.43
C PHE A 60 -14.76 7.21 5.45
N LYS A 61 -15.79 7.86 6.00
CA LYS A 61 -16.82 8.54 5.21
C LYS A 61 -16.36 9.97 4.97
N ALA A 62 -16.42 10.38 3.71
CA ALA A 62 -16.30 11.80 3.41
C ALA A 62 -17.39 12.56 4.18
N PRO A 63 -17.06 13.72 4.78
CA PRO A 63 -18.06 14.49 5.49
C PRO A 63 -19.14 14.97 4.51
N THR A 64 -20.41 14.84 4.92
CA THR A 64 -21.58 15.20 4.09
C THR A 64 -21.54 16.67 3.65
N TYR A 65 -20.98 17.55 4.49
CA TYR A 65 -20.92 19.00 4.25
C TYR A 65 -19.47 19.51 4.32
N ALA A 66 -18.60 18.95 3.50
CA ALA A 66 -17.22 19.44 3.34
C ALA A 66 -17.19 20.78 2.61
N ARG A 67 -16.25 21.66 2.97
CA ARG A 67 -15.95 22.85 2.15
C ARG A 67 -15.23 22.41 0.87
N GLY A 68 -15.82 22.68 -0.29
CA GLY A 68 -15.21 22.45 -1.60
C GLY A 68 -14.31 23.61 -2.04
N LYS A 69 -13.40 23.35 -2.98
CA LYS A 69 -12.45 24.32 -3.52
C LYS A 69 -12.98 24.99 -4.79
N ILE A 70 -14.20 25.52 -4.74
CA ILE A 70 -14.94 25.99 -5.94
C ILE A 70 -14.16 27.04 -6.73
N VAL A 71 -13.57 28.04 -6.07
CA VAL A 71 -12.82 29.12 -6.74
C VAL A 71 -11.61 28.54 -7.49
N GLU A 72 -10.83 27.70 -6.83
CA GLU A 72 -9.64 27.06 -7.41
C GLU A 72 -10.01 26.20 -8.63
N GLU A 73 -11.06 25.40 -8.51
CA GLU A 73 -11.48 24.44 -9.54
C GLU A 73 -12.17 25.09 -10.75
N SER A 74 -12.86 26.22 -10.56
CA SER A 74 -13.64 26.86 -11.63
C SER A 74 -12.96 28.06 -12.27
N PHE A 75 -12.23 28.87 -11.50
CA PHE A 75 -11.63 30.10 -12.02
C PHE A 75 -10.26 29.86 -12.65
N TYR A 76 -9.57 28.79 -12.28
CA TYR A 76 -8.21 28.52 -12.73
C TYR A 76 -8.17 27.26 -13.59
N ARG A 77 -7.48 27.33 -14.73
CA ARG A 77 -7.17 26.17 -15.57
C ARG A 77 -5.73 25.71 -15.26
N ARG A 78 -5.50 24.40 -15.29
CA ARG A 78 -4.18 23.81 -15.04
C ARG A 78 -3.18 24.15 -16.15
N ASN A 79 -3.65 24.29 -17.39
CA ASN A 79 -2.85 24.61 -18.57
C ASN A 79 -3.15 26.04 -19.03
N GLY A 80 -2.17 26.68 -19.68
CA GLY A 80 -2.26 28.08 -20.14
C GLY A 80 -3.25 28.29 -21.29
N VAL A 81 -3.37 29.54 -21.74
CA VAL A 81 -4.30 29.96 -22.81
C VAL A 81 -3.97 29.33 -24.18
N PHE A 82 -2.73 28.91 -24.39
CA PHE A 82 -2.28 28.31 -25.64
C PHE A 82 -1.80 26.87 -25.37
N GLU A 83 -2.68 25.92 -25.67
CA GLU A 83 -2.32 24.62 -26.26
C GLU A 83 -2.61 24.69 -27.76
#